data_AF-A0A2N0LRQ7-F1
#
_entry.id   AF-A0A2N0LRQ7-F1
#
_cell.length_a   1.000
_cell.length_b   1.000
_cell.length_c   1.000
_cell.angle_alpha   90.00
_cell.angle_beta   90.00
_cell.angle_gamma   90.00
#
_symmetry.space_group_name_H-M   'P 1'
#
loop_
_entity.id
_entity.type
_entity.pdbx_description
1 polymer ?
#
loop_
_entity_poly.entity_id
_entity_poly.type
_entity_poly.pdbx_seq_one_letter_code
_entity_poly.pdbx_strand_id
1 'polypeptide(L)'
;MDFQEVSQKGLLKGEVFGAPIALIILIFVLGALIAAVIPLIMAVMAIVIAMGLAALAGQVFELSFFVENMITMIGLAVGIDYSLFVVSRYWEERSNGLDKLEAIARAGATANRTVVFSGMTVVLGFIGMLLVPSNVFIGIGLAVIFVVVASVLAAMTLLPAILSLLGDRINKLSVPVIGKTLSRFDESQEGGFWDRISRAVMGKPIISLVLAGGLLIAAVFFFFDIKTGASGVASFPDGIESKEGFEILDREFSAGRLRLPR
;
A
#
# COMPACT_ATOMS: atom_id res chain seq x y z
N MET A 1 19.70 -16.75 11.33
CA MET A 1 18.68 -17.53 10.57
C MET A 1 17.27 -17.17 11.05
N ASP A 2 17.05 -17.00 12.36
CA ASP A 2 15.74 -16.65 12.94
C ASP A 2 15.08 -15.37 12.38
N PHE A 3 15.85 -14.31 12.10
CA PHE A 3 15.28 -13.06 11.57
C PHE A 3 14.65 -13.24 10.18
N GLN A 4 15.31 -14.02 9.31
CA GLN A 4 14.79 -14.32 7.97
C GLN A 4 13.53 -15.19 8.07
N GLU A 5 13.52 -16.18 8.96
CA GLU A 5 12.32 -17.01 9.20
C GLU A 5 11.14 -16.22 9.77
N VAL A 6 11.38 -15.33 10.75
CA VAL A 6 10.32 -14.51 11.34
C VAL A 6 9.74 -13.54 10.31
N SER A 7 10.60 -12.97 9.45
CA SER A 7 10.16 -12.11 8.34
C SER A 7 9.35 -12.87 7.29
N GLN A 8 9.79 -14.06 6.87
CA GLN A 8 9.06 -14.92 5.94
C GLN A 8 7.73 -15.42 6.52
N LYS A 9 7.70 -15.78 7.81
CA LYS A 9 6.44 -16.11 8.52
C LYS A 9 5.51 -14.90 8.63
N GLY A 10 6.06 -13.69 8.76
CA GLY A 10 5.33 -12.42 8.70
C GLY A 10 4.68 -12.17 7.34
N LEU A 11 5.40 -12.42 6.25
CA LEU A 11 4.89 -12.36 4.87
C LEU A 11 3.75 -13.34 4.65
N LEU A 12 3.96 -14.61 4.99
CA LEU A 12 2.95 -15.65 4.82
C LEU A 12 1.68 -15.35 5.62
N LYS A 13 1.80 -14.84 6.85
CA LYS A 13 0.63 -14.41 7.63
C LYS A 13 -0.06 -13.18 7.00
N GLY A 14 0.71 -12.18 6.57
CA GLY A 14 0.20 -10.98 5.92
C GLY A 14 -0.57 -11.29 4.63
N GLU A 15 -0.06 -12.20 3.80
CA GLU A 15 -0.71 -12.62 2.55
C GLU A 15 -1.95 -13.49 2.81
N VAL A 16 -1.88 -14.44 3.75
CA VAL A 16 -2.98 -15.36 4.07
C VAL A 16 -4.20 -14.62 4.65
N PHE A 17 -4.00 -13.56 5.43
CA PHE A 17 -5.11 -12.77 5.98
C PHE A 17 -5.45 -11.54 5.13
N GLY A 18 -4.45 -10.85 4.58
CA GLY A 18 -4.62 -9.60 3.86
C GLY A 18 -5.36 -9.77 2.53
N ALA A 19 -5.00 -10.77 1.72
CA ALA A 19 -5.61 -10.95 0.40
C ALA A 19 -7.11 -11.30 0.47
N PRO A 20 -7.59 -12.19 1.36
CA PRO A 20 -9.03 -12.43 1.52
C PRO A 20 -9.78 -11.19 2.02
N ILE A 21 -9.23 -10.45 2.98
CA ILE A 21 -9.85 -9.22 3.49
C ILE A 21 -9.94 -8.17 2.37
N ALA A 22 -8.86 -7.96 1.64
CA ALA A 22 -8.83 -7.04 0.51
C ALA A 22 -9.86 -7.44 -0.56
N LEU A 23 -9.97 -8.74 -0.87
CA LEU A 23 -10.97 -9.24 -1.81
C LEU A 23 -12.40 -8.97 -1.33
N ILE A 24 -12.70 -9.19 -0.04
CA ILE A 24 -14.01 -8.89 0.54
C ILE A 24 -14.33 -7.40 0.42
N ILE A 25 -13.38 -6.53 0.76
CA ILE A 25 -13.54 -5.07 0.64
C ILE A 25 -13.76 -4.69 -0.83
N LEU A 26 -12.97 -5.24 -1.76
CA LEU A 26 -13.09 -4.96 -3.19
C LEU A 26 -14.43 -5.44 -3.76
N ILE A 27 -14.95 -6.59 -3.33
CA ILE A 27 -16.30 -7.05 -3.70
C ILE A 27 -17.34 -6.06 -3.17
N PHE A 28 -17.16 -5.55 -1.96
CA PHE A 28 -18.07 -4.56 -1.39
C PHE A 28 -18.03 -3.23 -2.15
N VAL A 29 -16.84 -2.78 -2.55
CA VAL A 29 -16.66 -1.52 -3.30
C VAL A 29 -17.09 -1.64 -4.76
N LEU A 30 -16.84 -2.77 -5.43
CA LEU A 30 -17.10 -2.93 -6.87
C LEU A 30 -18.40 -3.68 -7.19
N GLY A 31 -19.01 -4.35 -6.20
CA GLY A 31 -20.29 -5.04 -6.36
C GLY A 31 -20.26 -6.31 -7.22
N ALA A 32 -19.09 -6.72 -7.73
CA ALA A 32 -18.93 -7.92 -8.55
C ALA A 32 -17.60 -8.64 -8.24
N LEU A 33 -17.65 -9.97 -8.14
CA LEU A 33 -16.47 -10.78 -7.81
C LEU A 33 -15.38 -10.67 -8.88
N ILE A 34 -15.75 -10.76 -10.16
CA ILE A 34 -14.79 -10.68 -11.26
C ILE A 34 -14.13 -9.30 -11.30
N ALA A 35 -14.89 -8.24 -11.03
CA ALA A 35 -14.35 -6.88 -10.94
C ALA A 35 -13.34 -6.75 -9.79
N ALA A 36 -13.63 -7.34 -8.64
CA ALA A 36 -12.75 -7.32 -7.46
C ALA A 36 -11.43 -8.09 -7.65
N VAL A 37 -11.44 -9.14 -8.48
CA VAL A 37 -10.23 -9.90 -8.79
C VAL A 37 -9.26 -9.11 -9.68
N ILE A 38 -9.75 -8.18 -10.50
CA ILE A 38 -8.89 -7.40 -11.40
C ILE A 38 -7.85 -6.58 -10.60
N PRO A 39 -8.21 -5.74 -9.61
CA PRO A 39 -7.22 -5.04 -8.80
C PRO A 39 -6.19 -5.94 -8.11
N LEU A 40 -6.62 -7.12 -7.66
CA LEU A 40 -5.72 -8.08 -7.02
C LEU A 40 -4.69 -8.64 -8.01
N ILE A 41 -5.14 -9.00 -9.23
CA ILE A 41 -4.23 -9.44 -10.30
C ILE A 41 -3.25 -8.31 -10.64
N MET A 42 -3.73 -7.08 -10.76
CA MET A 42 -2.89 -5.91 -11.06
C MET A 42 -1.79 -5.71 -10.00
N ALA A 43 -2.14 -5.84 -8.72
CA ALA A 43 -1.18 -5.75 -7.64
C ALA A 43 -0.13 -6.87 -7.68
N VAL A 44 -0.55 -8.12 -7.88
CA VAL A 44 0.37 -9.26 -8.00
C VAL A 44 1.32 -9.08 -9.19
N MET A 45 0.81 -8.65 -10.35
CA MET A 45 1.65 -8.39 -11.52
C MET A 45 2.68 -7.28 -11.27
N ALA A 46 2.28 -6.21 -10.58
CA ALA A 46 3.21 -5.15 -10.20
C ALA A 46 4.29 -5.65 -9.23
N ILE A 47 3.93 -6.48 -8.25
CA ILE A 47 4.86 -7.12 -7.31
C ILE A 47 5.86 -7.99 -8.07
N VAL A 48 5.40 -8.85 -8.99
CA VAL A 48 6.27 -9.73 -9.77
C VAL A 48 7.26 -8.91 -10.63
N ILE A 49 6.79 -7.86 -11.30
CA ILE A 49 7.65 -6.98 -12.09
C ILE A 49 8.67 -6.27 -11.18
N ALA A 50 8.24 -5.76 -10.03
CA ALA A 50 9.10 -5.07 -9.08
C ALA A 50 10.15 -6.00 -8.47
N MET A 51 9.79 -7.26 -8.14
CA MET A 51 10.73 -8.29 -7.71
C MET A 51 11.76 -8.59 -8.80
N GLY A 52 11.35 -8.65 -10.07
CA GLY A 52 12.27 -8.81 -11.19
C GLY A 52 13.25 -7.62 -11.31
N LEU A 53 12.76 -6.39 -11.19
CA LEU A 53 13.60 -5.18 -11.18
C LEU A 53 14.56 -5.16 -9.98
N ALA A 54 14.07 -5.54 -8.80
CA ALA A 54 14.90 -5.65 -7.60
C ALA A 54 15.96 -6.74 -7.75
N ALA A 55 15.65 -7.89 -8.35
CA ALA A 55 16.62 -8.95 -8.61
C ALA A 55 17.73 -8.49 -9.57
N LEU A 56 17.39 -7.70 -10.60
CA LEU A 56 18.38 -7.09 -11.50
C LEU A 56 19.26 -6.07 -10.77
N ALA A 57 18.67 -5.19 -9.96
CA ALA A 57 19.42 -4.25 -9.13
C ALA A 57 20.33 -4.98 -8.12
N GLY A 58 19.86 -6.12 -7.60
CA GLY A 58 20.58 -7.00 -6.68
C GLY A 58 21.84 -7.64 -7.26
N GLN A 59 22.03 -7.62 -8.58
CA GLN A 59 23.28 -8.05 -9.21
C GLN A 59 24.42 -7.05 -9.00
N VAL A 60 24.08 -5.80 -8.70
CA VAL A 60 25.04 -4.68 -8.52
C VAL A 60 25.08 -4.20 -7.09
N PHE A 61 23.94 -4.22 -6.39
CA PHE A 61 23.78 -3.76 -5.02
C PHE A 61 23.43 -4.91 -4.07
N GLU A 62 24.01 -4.93 -2.88
CA GLU A 62 23.57 -5.82 -1.81
C GLU A 62 22.24 -5.31 -1.23
N LEU A 63 21.14 -5.91 -1.71
CA LEU A 63 19.81 -5.59 -1.24
C LEU A 63 19.48 -6.37 0.04
N SER A 64 18.89 -5.69 1.01
CA SER A 64 18.43 -6.31 2.25
C SER A 64 17.13 -7.10 2.03
N PHE A 65 16.88 -8.12 2.85
CA PHE A 65 15.61 -8.85 2.87
C PHE A 65 14.39 -7.94 3.11
N PHE A 66 14.59 -6.73 3.67
CA PHE A 66 13.52 -5.73 3.80
C PHE A 66 12.94 -5.31 2.45
N VAL A 67 13.70 -5.44 1.35
CA VAL A 67 13.23 -5.11 -0.01
C VAL A 67 12.03 -5.96 -0.39
N GLU A 68 12.10 -7.28 -0.20
CA GLU A 68 11.01 -8.20 -0.51
C GLU A 68 9.74 -7.85 0.30
N ASN A 69 9.92 -7.58 1.61
CA ASN A 69 8.82 -7.18 2.48
C ASN A 69 8.16 -5.86 2.07
N MET A 70 8.94 -4.89 1.62
CA MET A 70 8.42 -3.61 1.17
C MET A 70 7.72 -3.73 -0.18
N ILE A 71 8.26 -4.52 -1.11
CA ILE A 71 7.63 -4.74 -2.42
C ILE A 71 6.25 -5.38 -2.24
N THR A 72 6.12 -6.41 -1.42
CA THR A 72 4.83 -7.10 -1.22
C THR A 72 3.82 -6.20 -0.51
N MET A 73 4.21 -5.60 0.62
CA MET A 73 3.33 -4.75 1.43
C MET A 73 2.83 -3.53 0.65
N ILE A 74 3.74 -2.79 0.02
CA ILE A 74 3.42 -1.58 -0.74
C ILE A 74 2.78 -1.95 -2.08
N GLY A 75 3.24 -3.01 -2.73
CA GLY A 75 2.69 -3.46 -4.00
C GLY A 75 1.22 -3.87 -3.93
N LEU A 76 0.83 -4.55 -2.85
CA LEU A 76 -0.59 -4.84 -2.61
C LEU A 76 -1.39 -3.55 -2.42
N ALA A 77 -0.94 -2.64 -1.55
CA ALA A 77 -1.66 -1.40 -1.28
C ALA A 77 -1.81 -0.54 -2.55
N VAL A 78 -0.68 -0.13 -3.13
CA VAL A 78 -0.66 0.83 -4.23
C VAL A 78 -1.16 0.20 -5.54
N GLY A 79 -0.89 -1.08 -5.76
CA GLY A 79 -1.40 -1.83 -6.90
C GLY A 79 -2.93 -1.94 -6.88
N ILE A 80 -3.52 -2.23 -5.71
CA ILE A 80 -4.97 -2.25 -5.55
C ILE A 80 -5.54 -0.85 -5.70
N ASP A 81 -4.99 0.17 -5.04
CA ASP A 81 -5.52 1.53 -5.06
C ASP A 81 -5.56 2.13 -6.48
N TYR A 82 -4.47 2.02 -7.23
CA TYR A 82 -4.40 2.57 -8.59
C TYR A 82 -5.31 1.85 -9.57
N SER A 83 -5.36 0.53 -9.48
CA SER A 83 -6.25 -0.25 -10.35
C SER A 83 -7.72 -0.07 -9.98
N LEU A 84 -8.05 -0.01 -8.69
CA LEU A 84 -9.39 0.26 -8.19
C LEU A 84 -9.88 1.63 -8.67
N PHE A 85 -9.04 2.66 -8.60
CA PHE A 85 -9.39 4.01 -9.06
C PHE A 85 -9.68 4.06 -10.57
N VAL A 86 -8.87 3.39 -11.39
CA VAL A 86 -9.10 3.33 -12.84
C VAL A 86 -10.35 2.48 -13.16
N VAL A 87 -10.55 1.37 -12.46
CA VAL A 87 -11.73 0.51 -12.61
C VAL A 87 -13.01 1.24 -12.18
N SER A 88 -13.00 1.98 -11.08
CA SER A 88 -14.15 2.76 -10.63
C SER A 88 -14.52 3.83 -11.65
N ARG A 89 -13.53 4.51 -12.24
CA ARG A 89 -13.79 5.47 -13.32
C ARG A 89 -14.35 4.80 -14.57
N TYR A 90 -13.82 3.65 -14.96
CA TYR A 90 -14.39 2.86 -16.06
C TYR A 90 -15.86 2.48 -15.81
N TRP A 91 -16.21 2.12 -14.57
CA TRP A 91 -17.59 1.82 -14.20
C TRP A 91 -18.51 3.03 -14.30
N GLU A 92 -18.07 4.19 -13.83
CA GLU A 92 -18.81 5.44 -13.96
C GLU A 92 -19.14 5.72 -15.43
N GLU A 93 -18.14 5.64 -16.31
CA GLU A 93 -18.32 5.83 -17.75
C GLU A 93 -19.24 4.77 -18.40
N ARG A 94 -19.16 3.50 -17.96
CA ARG A 94 -20.11 2.45 -18.39
C ARG A 94 -21.53 2.69 -17.89
N SER A 95 -21.69 3.22 -16.69
CA SER A 95 -23.01 3.56 -16.11
C SER A 95 -23.68 4.73 -16.83
N ASN A 96 -22.86 5.63 -17.41
CA ASN A 96 -23.31 6.71 -18.30
C ASN A 96 -23.69 6.22 -19.71
N GLY A 97 -23.67 4.90 -19.96
CA GLY A 97 -24.12 4.29 -21.20
C GLY A 97 -23.07 4.17 -22.31
N LEU A 98 -21.81 4.52 -22.06
CA LEU A 98 -20.74 4.42 -23.05
C LEU A 98 -20.40 2.96 -23.37
N ASP A 99 -20.06 2.66 -24.63
CA ASP A 99 -19.56 1.34 -25.02
C ASP A 99 -18.21 1.03 -24.34
N LYS A 100 -17.86 -0.26 -24.22
CA LYS A 100 -16.63 -0.74 -23.56
C LYS A 100 -15.38 0.03 -23.99
N LEU A 101 -15.12 0.13 -25.30
CA LEU A 101 -13.87 0.75 -25.78
C LEU A 101 -13.85 2.26 -25.53
N GLU A 102 -15.00 2.91 -25.67
CA GLU A 102 -15.14 4.34 -25.40
C GLU A 102 -15.02 4.66 -23.91
N ALA A 103 -15.60 3.82 -23.04
CA ALA A 103 -15.46 3.93 -21.59
C ALA A 103 -14.00 3.77 -21.14
N ILE A 104 -13.24 2.81 -21.73
CA ILE A 104 -11.80 2.66 -21.45
C ILE A 104 -11.03 3.92 -21.86
N ALA A 105 -11.32 4.47 -23.05
CA ALA A 105 -10.66 5.67 -23.54
C ALA A 105 -10.96 6.90 -22.66
N ARG A 106 -12.23 7.11 -22.28
CA ARG A 106 -12.68 8.21 -21.41
C ARG A 106 -12.12 8.10 -20.00
N ALA A 107 -12.17 6.92 -19.40
CA ALA A 107 -11.59 6.68 -18.09
C ALA A 107 -10.07 6.89 -18.11
N GLY A 108 -9.39 6.38 -19.13
CA GLY A 108 -7.95 6.57 -19.31
C GLY A 108 -7.54 8.04 -19.45
N ALA A 109 -8.35 8.87 -20.12
CA ALA A 109 -8.04 10.29 -20.33
C ALA A 109 -7.97 11.10 -19.02
N THR A 110 -8.68 10.67 -17.98
CA THR A 110 -8.73 11.34 -16.67
C THR A 110 -7.93 10.58 -15.61
N ALA A 111 -8.20 9.29 -15.45
CA ALA A 111 -7.66 8.49 -14.36
C ALA A 111 -6.15 8.27 -14.50
N ASN A 112 -5.62 8.07 -15.72
CA ASN A 112 -4.19 7.82 -15.90
C ASN A 112 -3.36 9.01 -15.43
N ARG A 113 -3.80 10.25 -15.69
CA ARG A 113 -3.09 11.46 -15.24
C ARG A 113 -3.04 11.52 -13.71
N THR A 114 -4.15 11.22 -13.05
CA THR A 114 -4.23 11.19 -11.58
C THR A 114 -3.32 10.12 -10.99
N VAL A 115 -3.32 8.91 -11.55
CA VAL A 115 -2.48 7.80 -11.08
C VAL A 115 -0.99 8.10 -11.28
N VAL A 116 -0.59 8.64 -12.44
CA VAL A 116 0.80 9.04 -12.70
C VAL A 116 1.24 10.12 -11.73
N PHE A 117 0.41 11.14 -11.50
CA PHE A 117 0.75 12.21 -10.57
C PHE A 117 0.91 11.68 -9.14
N SER A 118 -0.02 10.84 -8.67
CA SER A 118 0.09 10.18 -7.37
C SER A 118 1.36 9.33 -7.28
N GLY A 119 1.61 8.47 -8.26
CA GLY A 119 2.82 7.63 -8.30
C GLY A 119 4.11 8.45 -8.30
N MET A 120 4.16 9.55 -9.06
CA MET A 120 5.31 10.46 -9.05
C MET A 120 5.55 11.09 -7.68
N THR A 121 4.50 11.47 -6.95
CA THR A 121 4.69 12.04 -5.59
C THR A 121 5.32 11.03 -4.64
N VAL A 122 4.90 9.76 -4.71
CA VAL A 122 5.48 8.68 -3.90
C VAL A 122 6.95 8.45 -4.31
N VAL A 123 7.22 8.33 -5.61
CA VAL A 123 8.60 8.14 -6.13
C VAL A 123 9.51 9.28 -5.67
N LEU A 124 9.08 10.54 -5.80
CA LEU A 124 9.87 11.70 -5.36
C LEU A 124 10.11 11.70 -3.85
N GLY A 125 9.13 11.30 -3.04
CA GLY A 125 9.30 11.16 -1.59
C GLY A 125 10.35 10.11 -1.23
N PHE A 126 10.34 8.96 -1.90
CA PHE A 126 11.27 7.87 -1.61
C PHE A 126 12.65 8.02 -2.24
N ILE A 127 12.83 8.89 -3.24
CA ILE A 127 14.17 9.28 -3.72
C ILE A 127 15.01 9.88 -2.59
N GLY A 128 14.39 10.62 -1.66
CA GLY A 128 15.09 11.15 -0.48
C GLY A 128 15.73 10.06 0.39
N MET A 129 15.16 8.86 0.40
CA MET A 129 15.68 7.71 1.14
C MET A 129 17.01 7.18 0.56
N LEU A 130 17.23 7.38 -0.75
CA LEU A 130 18.46 6.99 -1.43
C LEU A 130 19.67 7.86 -1.04
N LEU A 131 19.42 9.03 -0.44
CA LEU A 131 20.48 9.93 0.04
C LEU A 131 21.07 9.48 1.39
N VAL A 132 20.37 8.59 2.11
CA VAL A 132 20.86 8.06 3.39
C VAL A 132 21.94 7.02 3.09
N PRO A 133 23.16 7.16 3.64
CA PRO A 133 24.28 6.25 3.37
C PRO A 133 24.12 4.92 4.14
N SER A 134 23.06 4.19 3.84
CA SER A 134 22.73 2.89 4.44
C SER A 134 21.99 2.02 3.44
N ASN A 135 22.50 0.81 3.22
CA ASN A 135 21.92 -0.15 2.27
C ASN A 135 20.47 -0.55 2.62
N VAL A 136 20.10 -0.46 3.91
CA VAL A 136 18.72 -0.72 4.34
C VAL A 136 17.79 0.36 3.80
N PHE A 137 18.16 1.64 3.98
CA PHE A 137 17.35 2.76 3.51
C PHE A 137 17.30 2.83 1.98
N ILE A 138 18.44 2.65 1.32
CA ILE A 138 18.51 2.58 -0.15
C ILE A 138 17.64 1.44 -0.67
N GLY A 139 17.73 0.24 -0.07
CA GLY A 139 16.92 -0.90 -0.44
C GLY A 139 15.42 -0.64 -0.32
N ILE A 140 14.97 -0.08 0.81
CA ILE A 140 13.54 0.28 1.00
C ILE A 140 13.10 1.33 -0.04
N GLY A 141 13.94 2.35 -0.29
CA GLY A 141 13.66 3.35 -1.32
C GLY A 141 13.48 2.74 -2.71
N LEU A 142 14.42 1.89 -3.13
CA LEU A 142 14.34 1.18 -4.41
C LEU A 142 13.13 0.25 -4.49
N ALA A 143 12.83 -0.50 -3.43
CA ALA A 143 11.67 -1.38 -3.33
C ALA A 143 10.37 -0.63 -3.67
N VAL A 144 10.15 0.51 -3.00
CA VAL A 144 8.96 1.34 -3.20
C VAL A 144 8.94 1.96 -4.59
N ILE A 145 10.06 2.49 -5.07
CA ILE A 145 10.14 3.10 -6.40
C ILE A 145 9.80 2.07 -7.48
N PHE A 146 10.40 0.88 -7.44
CA PHE A 146 10.15 -0.16 -8.44
C PHE A 146 8.70 -0.61 -8.45
N VAL A 147 8.10 -0.84 -7.28
CA VAL A 147 6.72 -1.31 -7.22
C VAL A 147 5.72 -0.24 -7.63
N VAL A 148 5.92 1.02 -7.24
CA VAL A 148 5.05 2.13 -7.65
C VAL A 148 5.13 2.36 -9.16
N VAL A 149 6.34 2.38 -9.74
CA VAL A 149 6.51 2.52 -11.19
C VAL A 149 5.85 1.35 -11.93
N ALA A 150 6.06 0.12 -11.46
CA ALA A 150 5.41 -1.06 -12.04
C ALA A 150 3.88 -0.98 -11.94
N SER A 151 3.32 -0.57 -10.80
CA SER A 151 1.88 -0.40 -10.60
C SER A 151 1.29 0.67 -11.51
N VAL A 152 1.95 1.83 -11.66
CA VAL A 152 1.50 2.90 -12.56
C VAL A 152 1.49 2.42 -14.01
N LEU A 153 2.60 1.80 -14.46
CA LEU A 153 2.69 1.26 -15.82
C LEU A 153 1.63 0.19 -16.06
N ALA A 154 1.42 -0.72 -15.12
CA ALA A 154 0.41 -1.76 -15.22
C ALA A 154 -1.00 -1.15 -15.30
N ALA A 155 -1.32 -0.16 -14.46
CA ALA A 155 -2.62 0.52 -14.48
C ALA A 155 -2.88 1.25 -15.82
N MET A 156 -1.84 1.78 -16.47
CA MET A 156 -1.98 2.47 -17.76
C MET A 156 -2.01 1.54 -18.97
N THR A 157 -1.45 0.33 -18.86
CA THR A 157 -1.24 -0.57 -20.02
C THR A 157 -1.99 -1.88 -19.88
N LEU A 158 -1.65 -2.66 -18.86
CA LEU A 158 -2.19 -3.99 -18.62
C LEU A 158 -3.67 -3.93 -18.22
N LEU A 159 -4.07 -2.95 -17.40
CA LEU A 159 -5.45 -2.85 -16.96
C LEU A 159 -6.43 -2.54 -18.12
N PRO A 160 -6.21 -1.53 -18.99
CA PRO A 160 -7.01 -1.36 -20.20
C PRO A 160 -7.06 -2.60 -21.09
N ALA A 161 -5.93 -3.31 -21.22
CA ALA A 161 -5.88 -4.54 -22.00
C ALA A 161 -6.79 -5.63 -21.39
N ILE A 162 -6.73 -5.86 -20.08
CA ILE A 162 -7.58 -6.80 -19.36
C ILE A 162 -9.06 -6.41 -19.49
N LEU A 163 -9.41 -5.14 -19.27
CA LEU A 163 -10.77 -4.64 -19.42
C LEU A 163 -11.30 -4.84 -20.86
N SER A 164 -10.44 -4.61 -21.86
CA SER A 164 -10.81 -4.81 -23.27
C SER A 164 -11.12 -6.27 -23.60
N LEU A 165 -10.41 -7.22 -22.98
CA LEU A 165 -10.57 -8.66 -23.18
C LEU A 165 -11.78 -9.23 -22.43
N LEU A 166 -12.01 -8.80 -21.18
CA LEU A 166 -13.13 -9.31 -20.38
C LEU A 166 -14.48 -8.75 -20.85
N GLY A 167 -14.50 -7.48 -21.28
CA GLY A 167 -15.73 -6.80 -21.69
C GLY A 167 -16.89 -6.95 -20.71
N ASP A 168 -18.07 -7.35 -21.20
CA ASP A 168 -19.26 -7.46 -20.34
C ASP A 168 -19.23 -8.67 -19.40
N ARG A 169 -18.24 -9.56 -19.53
CA ARG A 169 -18.10 -10.72 -18.62
C ARG A 169 -17.76 -10.30 -17.19
N ILE A 170 -17.29 -9.07 -16.99
CA ILE A 170 -16.95 -8.53 -15.66
C ILE A 170 -18.19 -8.53 -14.72
N ASN A 171 -19.39 -8.37 -15.27
CA ASN A 171 -20.63 -8.38 -14.50
C ASN A 171 -21.26 -9.77 -14.27
N LYS A 172 -20.67 -10.86 -14.80
CA LYS A 172 -21.31 -12.19 -14.75
C LYS A 172 -21.49 -12.74 -13.33
N LEU A 173 -20.67 -12.31 -12.37
CA LEU A 173 -20.83 -12.61 -10.95
C LEU A 173 -21.06 -11.33 -10.13
N SER A 174 -22.00 -10.51 -10.58
CA SER A 174 -22.50 -9.36 -9.80
C SER A 174 -23.25 -9.85 -8.56
N VAL A 175 -23.00 -9.22 -7.41
CA VAL A 175 -23.73 -9.47 -6.17
C VAL A 175 -24.96 -8.54 -6.16
N PRO A 176 -26.19 -9.07 -6.32
CA PRO A 176 -27.39 -8.26 -6.60
C PRO A 176 -27.80 -7.31 -5.45
N VAL A 177 -27.30 -7.55 -4.24
CA VAL A 177 -27.57 -6.72 -3.05
C VAL A 177 -26.68 -5.46 -3.03
N ILE A 178 -25.50 -5.51 -3.65
CA ILE A 178 -24.50 -4.42 -3.63
C ILE A 178 -24.58 -3.59 -4.92
N GLY A 179 -24.92 -4.21 -6.05
CA GLY A 179 -25.02 -3.53 -7.34
C GLY A 179 -26.03 -2.38 -7.39
N LYS A 180 -27.11 -2.42 -6.59
CA LYS A 180 -28.09 -1.32 -6.46
C LYS A 180 -27.64 -0.18 -5.54
N THR A 181 -26.68 -0.45 -4.66
CA THR A 181 -26.09 0.55 -3.76
C THR A 181 -25.00 1.35 -4.47
N LEU A 182 -24.33 0.74 -5.46
CA LEU A 182 -23.35 1.42 -6.31
C LEU A 182 -23.96 2.44 -7.27
N SER A 183 -25.17 2.16 -7.78
CA SER A 183 -25.99 3.15 -8.50
C SER A 183 -26.42 4.34 -7.62
N ARG A 184 -26.11 4.30 -6.32
CA ARG A 184 -26.47 5.31 -5.31
C ARG A 184 -25.28 6.08 -4.75
N PHE A 185 -24.03 5.76 -5.13
CA PHE A 185 -22.90 6.69 -4.97
C PHE A 185 -22.95 7.78 -6.05
N ASP A 186 -24.15 8.31 -6.23
CA ASP A 186 -24.41 9.51 -6.99
C ASP A 186 -23.81 10.64 -6.14
N GLU A 187 -22.72 11.23 -6.63
CA GLU A 187 -22.08 12.45 -6.08
C GLU A 187 -23.09 13.60 -5.89
N SER A 188 -24.31 13.45 -6.42
CA SER A 188 -25.42 14.40 -6.34
C SER A 188 -26.39 14.21 -5.16
N GLN A 189 -26.17 13.25 -4.24
CA GLN A 189 -27.01 13.18 -3.02
C GLN A 189 -26.66 14.27 -2.00
N GLU A 190 -27.21 15.47 -2.21
CA GLU A 190 -27.37 16.49 -1.17
C GLU A 190 -28.01 15.84 0.08
N GLY A 191 -27.29 15.78 1.20
CA GLY A 191 -27.79 15.19 2.45
C GLY A 191 -27.12 13.89 2.94
N GLY A 192 -26.10 13.37 2.24
CA GLY A 192 -25.31 12.22 2.72
C GLY A 192 -24.57 12.47 4.04
N PHE A 193 -24.12 11.39 4.69
CA PHE A 193 -23.31 11.45 5.92
C PHE A 193 -22.06 12.33 5.76
N TRP A 194 -21.36 12.19 4.62
CA TRP A 194 -20.17 12.97 4.29
C TRP A 194 -20.47 14.44 4.03
N ASP A 195 -21.60 14.75 3.38
CA ASP A 195 -22.06 16.13 3.17
C ASP A 195 -22.40 16.80 4.52
N ARG A 196 -23.02 16.08 5.45
CA ARG A 196 -23.26 16.60 6.81
C ARG A 196 -21.97 16.91 7.56
N ILE A 197 -20.98 16.01 7.48
CA ILE A 197 -19.66 16.23 8.08
C ILE A 197 -18.97 17.43 7.44
N SER A 198 -18.94 17.48 6.10
CA SER A 198 -18.33 18.56 5.35
C SER A 198 -18.97 19.91 5.70
N ARG A 199 -20.31 19.99 5.70
CA ARG A 199 -21.05 21.18 6.13
C ARG A 199 -20.78 21.56 7.58
N ALA A 200 -20.65 20.60 8.50
CA ALA A 200 -20.30 20.87 9.88
C ALA A 200 -18.90 21.47 10.01
N VAL A 201 -17.92 20.94 9.27
CA VAL A 201 -16.53 21.44 9.24
C VAL A 201 -16.47 22.83 8.60
N MET A 202 -17.12 23.02 7.45
CA MET A 202 -17.18 24.31 6.76
C MET A 202 -17.98 25.37 7.51
N GLY A 203 -18.97 24.97 8.33
CA GLY A 203 -19.75 25.89 9.15
C GLY A 203 -18.95 26.52 10.30
N LYS A 204 -17.89 25.85 10.77
CA LYS A 204 -17.03 26.33 11.87
C LYS A 204 -15.55 25.99 11.63
N PRO A 205 -14.92 26.54 10.57
CA PRO A 205 -13.61 26.10 10.11
C PRO A 205 -12.50 26.33 11.14
N ILE A 206 -12.54 27.42 11.90
CA ILE A 206 -11.55 27.72 12.95
C ILE A 206 -11.63 26.70 14.08
N ILE A 207 -12.83 26.32 14.51
CA ILE A 207 -13.00 25.34 15.59
C ILE A 207 -12.53 23.96 15.12
N SER A 208 -12.87 23.56 13.89
CA SER A 208 -12.35 22.34 13.28
C SER A 208 -10.83 22.34 13.16
N LEU A 209 -10.22 23.46 12.74
CA LEU A 209 -8.78 23.62 12.65
C LEU A 209 -8.11 23.48 14.02
N VAL A 210 -8.63 24.16 15.04
CA VAL A 210 -8.07 24.12 16.40
C VAL A 210 -8.23 22.74 17.03
N LEU A 211 -9.37 22.08 16.84
CA LEU A 211 -9.60 20.73 17.37
C LEU A 211 -8.69 19.70 16.69
N ALA A 212 -8.69 19.66 15.36
CA ALA A 212 -7.87 18.69 14.62
C ALA A 212 -6.37 18.99 14.77
N GLY A 213 -5.98 20.26 14.63
CA GLY A 213 -4.59 20.69 14.80
C GLY A 213 -4.10 20.50 16.23
N GLY A 214 -4.91 20.84 17.23
CA GLY A 214 -4.60 20.62 18.64
C GLY A 214 -4.42 19.15 18.97
N LEU A 215 -5.29 18.27 18.44
CA LEU A 215 -5.15 16.82 18.59
C LEU A 215 -3.86 16.31 17.94
N LEU A 216 -3.53 16.78 16.72
CA LEU A 216 -2.30 16.39 16.04
C LEU A 216 -1.05 16.87 16.80
N ILE A 217 -1.04 18.10 17.32
CA ILE A 217 0.06 18.63 18.14
C ILE A 217 0.20 17.83 19.43
N ALA A 218 -0.91 17.49 20.09
CA ALA A 218 -0.90 16.63 21.27
C ALA A 218 -0.33 15.23 20.96
N ALA A 219 -0.63 14.67 19.79
CA ALA A 219 -0.03 13.40 19.36
C ALA A 219 1.48 13.52 19.11
N VAL A 220 1.94 14.65 18.53
CA VAL A 220 3.37 14.93 18.31
C VAL A 220 4.13 15.08 19.63
N PHE A 221 3.46 15.44 20.74
CA PHE A 221 4.13 15.58 22.04
C PHE A 221 4.91 14.32 22.47
N PHE A 222 4.39 13.11 22.15
CA PHE A 222 5.07 11.85 22.45
C PHE A 222 6.38 11.64 21.68
N PHE A 223 6.58 12.35 20.57
CA PHE A 223 7.82 12.27 19.79
C PHE A 223 9.04 12.77 20.59
N PHE A 224 8.84 13.75 21.48
CA PHE A 224 9.94 14.32 22.28
C PHE A 224 10.46 13.39 23.37
N ASP A 225 9.74 12.31 23.69
CA ASP A 225 10.16 11.29 24.66
C ASP A 225 10.82 10.06 23.98
N ILE A 226 11.04 10.12 22.66
CA ILE A 226 11.69 9.02 21.93
C ILE A 226 13.15 8.90 22.37
N LYS A 227 13.47 7.79 23.02
CA LYS A 227 14.84 7.37 23.32
C LYS A 227 15.44 6.71 22.09
N THR A 228 16.34 7.41 21.40
CA THR A 228 17.09 6.84 20.28
C THR A 228 18.24 5.98 20.83
N GLY A 229 18.34 4.74 20.35
CA GLY A 229 19.37 3.78 20.73
C GLY A 229 19.53 2.73 19.64
N ALA A 230 20.70 2.09 19.57
CA ALA A 230 20.92 0.99 18.63
C ALA A 230 19.98 -0.18 18.98
N SER A 231 19.41 -0.81 17.96
CA SER A 231 18.58 -2.02 18.10
C SER A 231 19.42 -3.14 18.70
N GLY A 232 19.42 -3.25 20.02
CA GLY A 232 20.01 -4.35 20.76
C GLY A 232 19.05 -5.54 20.82
N VAL A 233 19.43 -6.58 21.56
CA VAL A 233 18.61 -7.79 21.72
C VAL A 233 17.22 -7.53 22.34
N ALA A 234 17.04 -6.37 22.97
CA ALA A 234 15.76 -5.88 23.47
C ALA A 234 14.68 -5.66 22.38
N SER A 235 15.03 -5.50 21.10
CA SER A 235 14.04 -5.32 20.03
C SER A 235 13.40 -6.62 19.53
N PHE A 236 13.86 -7.78 20.00
CA PHE A 236 13.27 -9.08 19.65
C PHE A 236 12.04 -9.38 20.51
N PRO A 237 10.99 -10.05 19.96
CA PRO A 237 9.88 -10.59 20.76
C PRO A 237 10.38 -11.50 21.89
N ASP A 238 9.74 -11.42 23.05
CA ASP A 238 10.00 -12.34 24.16
C ASP A 238 9.58 -13.76 23.73
N GLY A 239 10.53 -14.71 23.77
CA GLY A 239 10.32 -16.12 23.38
C GLY A 239 11.15 -16.64 22.19
N ILE A 240 12.12 -15.86 21.67
CA ILE A 240 13.10 -16.36 20.70
C ILE A 240 14.30 -16.95 21.48
N GLU A 241 14.66 -18.23 21.24
CA GLU A 241 15.80 -18.89 21.90
C GLU A 241 17.11 -18.09 21.76
N SER A 242 17.32 -17.47 20.60
CA SER A 242 18.47 -16.58 20.36
C SER A 242 18.48 -15.32 21.26
N LYS A 243 17.30 -14.79 21.62
CA LYS A 243 17.17 -13.66 22.56
C LYS A 243 17.45 -14.12 23.98
N GLU A 244 16.82 -15.22 24.41
CA GLU A 244 17.00 -15.79 25.75
C GLU A 244 18.45 -16.24 25.98
N GLY A 245 19.07 -16.91 25.00
CA GLY A 245 20.47 -17.31 25.08
C GLY A 245 21.42 -16.12 25.21
N PHE A 246 21.14 -15.01 24.51
CA PHE A 246 21.93 -13.79 24.65
C PHE A 246 21.68 -13.09 26.00
N GLU A 247 20.45 -13.07 26.50
CA GLU A 247 20.13 -12.50 27.83
C GLU A 247 20.75 -13.32 28.96
N ILE A 248 20.78 -14.65 28.84
CA ILE A 248 21.47 -15.55 29.78
C ILE A 248 22.98 -15.30 29.73
N LEU A 249 23.57 -15.21 28.53
CA LEU A 249 24.98 -14.90 28.35
C LEU A 249 25.35 -13.52 28.93
N ASP A 250 24.49 -12.51 28.74
CA ASP A 250 24.68 -11.16 29.28
C ASP A 250 24.57 -11.15 30.81
N ARG A 251 23.62 -11.91 31.36
CA ARG A 251 23.42 -12.04 32.81
C ARG A 251 24.54 -12.81 33.51
N GLU A 252 25.01 -13.92 32.94
CA GLU A 252 25.99 -14.81 33.57
C GLU A 252 27.45 -14.47 33.24
N PHE A 253 27.74 -13.85 32.09
CA PHE A 253 29.11 -13.57 31.60
C PHE A 253 29.37 -12.08 31.31
N SER A 254 28.73 -11.17 32.05
CA SER A 254 28.87 -9.71 31.90
C SER A 254 30.30 -9.16 31.99
N ALA A 255 31.24 -9.90 32.60
CA ALA A 255 32.63 -9.50 32.81
C ALA A 255 33.50 -9.47 31.54
N GLY A 256 33.05 -10.05 30.42
CA GLY A 256 33.81 -10.11 29.15
C GLY A 256 33.80 -8.83 28.30
N ARG A 257 32.97 -7.81 28.61
CA ARG A 257 32.86 -6.55 27.85
C ARG A 257 33.69 -5.40 28.44
N LEU A 258 34.94 -5.65 28.81
CA LEU A 258 35.86 -4.59 29.21
C LEU A 258 36.22 -3.69 28.01
N ARG A 259 35.58 -2.50 27.98
CA ARG A 259 36.00 -1.23 27.37
C ARG A 259 36.87 -1.33 26.10
N LEU A 260 36.25 -1.11 24.94
CA LEU A 260 36.95 -0.45 23.83
C LEU A 260 36.62 1.06 23.87
N PRO A 261 37.63 1.94 23.77
CA PRO A 261 37.45 3.38 23.92
C PRO A 261 36.65 3.98 22.74
N ARG A 262 35.95 5.07 23.05
CA ARG A 262 35.01 5.82 22.21
C ARG A 262 35.63 6.34 20.92
#